data_AF-A0A6M0C6C8-F1
#
_entry.id   AF-A0A6M0C6C8-F1
#
_cell.length_a   1.000
_cell.length_b   1.000
_cell.length_c   1.000
_cell.angle_alpha   90.00
_cell.angle_beta   90.00
_cell.angle_gamma   90.00
#
_symmetry.space_group_name_H-M   'P 1'
#
loop_
_entity.id
_entity.type
_entity.pdbx_description
1 polymer ?
#
loop_
_entity_poly.entity_id
_entity_poly.type
_entity_poly.pdbx_seq_one_letter_code
_entity_poly.pdbx_strand_id
1 'polypeptide(L)' 'MWFKQADLVTKGPVRDISFHPDSQSIAVAHEDDVSILKWDIDELLQEACGLGRNHLKHNPNMKDKRHLCDGVGD' A
#
# COMPACT_ATOMS: atom_id res chain seq x y z
N MET A 1 8.67 -14.16 8.54
CA MET A 1 7.96 -12.87 8.36
C MET A 1 6.55 -13.22 7.95
N TRP A 2 5.60 -13.15 8.87
CA TRP A 2 4.21 -13.54 8.63
C TRP A 2 3.46 -12.26 8.30
N PHE A 3 2.99 -12.12 7.07
CA PHE A 3 2.08 -11.03 6.72
C PHE A 3 0.75 -11.34 7.40
N LYS A 4 0.29 -10.44 8.29
CA LYS A 4 -1.08 -10.52 8.81
C LYS A 4 -2.02 -10.44 7.63
N GLN A 5 -3.04 -11.28 7.62
CA GLN A 5 -4.12 -11.17 6.67
C GLN A 5 -4.76 -9.79 6.85
N ALA A 6 -4.83 -9.03 5.77
CA ALA A 6 -5.58 -7.78 5.76
C ALA A 6 -7.06 -8.14 5.64
N ASP A 7 -7.76 -8.16 6.77
CA ASP A 7 -9.21 -8.28 6.78
C ASP A 7 -9.80 -6.97 6.26
N LEU A 8 -10.22 -6.95 5.01
CA LEU A 8 -10.88 -5.82 4.39
C LEU A 8 -12.32 -5.74 4.91
N VAL A 9 -12.57 -4.83 5.85
CA VAL A 9 -13.92 -4.55 6.37
C VAL A 9 -14.55 -3.45 5.52
N THR A 10 -15.70 -3.74 4.92
CA THR A 10 -16.50 -2.76 4.16
C THR A 10 -17.83 -2.53 4.87
N LYS A 11 -18.43 -1.34 4.71
CA LYS A 11 -19.69 -0.97 5.39
C LYS A 11 -20.91 -1.75 4.89
N GLY A 12 -20.82 -2.35 3.70
CA GLY A 12 -21.89 -3.08 3.04
C GLY A 12 -21.40 -3.66 1.70
N PRO A 13 -22.26 -4.36 0.95
CA PRO A 13 -21.89 -4.99 -0.32
C PRO A 13 -21.22 -4.00 -1.28
N VAL A 14 -20.03 -4.35 -1.77
CA VAL A 14 -19.35 -3.57 -2.79
C VAL A 14 -19.99 -3.86 -4.15
N ARG A 15 -20.43 -2.81 -4.83
CA ARG A 15 -21.06 -2.89 -6.14
C ARG A 15 -20.07 -2.60 -7.27
N ASP A 16 -19.15 -1.67 -7.03
CA ASP A 16 -18.13 -1.29 -8.01
C ASP A 16 -16.91 -0.64 -7.34
N ILE A 17 -15.78 -0.63 -8.05
CA ILE A 17 -14.51 -0.05 -7.62
C ILE A 17 -13.90 0.74 -8.78
N SER A 18 -13.51 1.99 -8.54
CA SER A 18 -12.84 2.83 -9.53
C SER A 18 -11.57 3.45 -8.98
N PHE A 19 -10.50 3.40 -9.78
CA PHE A 19 -9.23 4.05 -9.47
C PHE A 19 -9.24 5.47 -10.02
N HIS A 20 -8.95 6.44 -9.16
CA HIS A 20 -8.79 7.80 -9.63
C HIS A 20 -7.41 7.94 -10.35
N PRO A 21 -7.30 8.73 -11.43
CA PRO A 21 -6.02 8.92 -12.13
C PRO A 21 -4.90 9.53 -11.27
N ASP A 22 -5.23 10.15 -10.13
CA ASP A 22 -4.24 10.67 -9.19
C ASP A 22 -3.40 9.59 -8.49
N SER A 23 -3.76 8.31 -8.64
CA SER A 23 -3.12 7.15 -8.00
C SER A 23 -3.15 7.13 -6.47
N GLN A 24 -3.83 8.07 -5.82
CA GLN A 24 -3.89 8.22 -4.37
C GLN A 24 -5.29 7.97 -3.80
N SER A 25 -6.28 7.76 -4.68
CA SER A 25 -7.66 7.57 -4.30
C SER A 25 -8.32 6.37 -5.00
N ILE A 26 -9.12 5.61 -4.25
CA ILE A 26 -10.10 4.65 -4.78
C ILE A 26 -11.50 5.10 -4.37
N ALA A 27 -12.42 5.10 -5.33
CA ALA A 27 -13.85 5.14 -5.05
C ALA A 27 -14.40 3.71 -4.92
N VAL A 28 -15.09 3.43 -3.83
CA VAL A 28 -15.80 2.17 -3.59
C VAL A 28 -17.29 2.48 -3.53
N ALA A 29 -18.04 1.96 -4.50
CA ALA A 29 -19.49 2.10 -4.52
C ALA A 29 -20.13 0.96 -3.71
N HIS A 30 -21.01 1.34 -2.79
CA HIS A 30 -21.88 0.42 -2.06
C HIS A 30 -23.31 0.56 -2.58
N GLU A 31 -24.26 -0.10 -1.91
CA GLU A 31 -25.66 -0.06 -2.30
C GLU A 31 -26.28 1.34 -2.13
N ASP A 32 -25.99 2.03 -1.03
CA ASP A 32 -26.60 3.31 -0.67
C ASP A 32 -25.61 4.50 -0.66
N ASP A 33 -24.30 4.23 -0.70
CA ASP A 33 -23.27 5.26 -0.60
C ASP A 33 -22.00 4.97 -1.41
N VAL A 34 -21.09 5.94 -1.43
CA VAL A 34 -19.76 5.82 -2.02
C VAL A 34 -18.73 6.21 -0.98
N SER A 35 -17.79 5.30 -0.72
CA SER A 35 -16.62 5.57 0.12
C SER A 35 -15.44 5.99 -0.76
N ILE A 36 -14.74 7.07 -0.37
CA ILE A 36 -13.47 7.45 -0.99
C ILE A 36 -12.34 7.07 -0.03
N LEU A 37 -11.57 6.06 -0.42
CA LEU A 37 -10.36 5.66 0.27
C LEU A 37 -9.21 6.51 -0.27
N LYS A 38 -8.51 7.18 0.62
CA LYS A 38 -7.32 7.98 0.30
C LYS A 38 -6.13 7.40 1.03
N TRP A 39 -4.97 7.45 0.41
CA TRP A 39 -3.71 7.13 1.04
C TRP A 39 -2.63 8.09 0.57
N ASP A 40 -1.65 8.30 1.44
CA ASP A 40 -0.42 8.97 1.09
C ASP A 40 0.60 7.90 0.66
N ILE A 41 0.97 7.89 -0.62
CA ILE A 41 1.94 6.93 -1.16
C ILE A 41 3.31 7.12 -0.50
N ASP A 42 3.68 8.35 -0.16
CA ASP A 42 4.99 8.64 0.41
C ASP A 42 5.06 8.10 1.86
N GLU A 43 3.99 8.28 2.63
CA GLU A 43 3.86 7.69 3.98
C GLU A 43 3.94 6.16 3.92
N LEU A 44 3.16 5.53 3.03
CA LEU A 44 3.17 4.07 2.85
C LEU A 44 4.55 3.56 2.42
N LEU A 45 5.24 4.28 1.54
CA LEU A 45 6.57 3.92 1.08
C LEU A 45 7.59 4.03 2.23
N GLN A 46 7.50 5.06 3.07
CA GLN A 46 8.32 5.20 4.27
C GLN A 46 8.12 4.03 5.24
N GLU A 47 6.87 3.66 5.54
CA GLU A 47 6.56 2.52 6.42
C GLU A 47 7.11 1.20 5.84
N ALA A 48 6.84 0.95 4.55
CA ALA A 48 7.29 -0.25 3.85
C ALA A 48 8.83 -0.36 3.85
N CYS A 49 9.53 0.75 3.61
CA CYS A 49 10.98 0.79 3.67
C CYS A 49 11.53 0.64 5.10
N GLY A 50 10.85 1.20 6.11
CA GLY A 50 11.19 0.97 7.51
C GLY A 50 11.19 -0.52 7.88
N LEU A 51 10.18 -1.27 7.41
CA LEU A 51 10.09 -2.71 7.61
C LEU A 51 11.05 -3.52 6.72
N GLY A 52 11.24 -3.08 5.47
CA GLY A 52 11.87 -3.86 4.40
C GLY A 52 13.37 -3.67 4.21
N ARG A 53 13.94 -2.51 4.60
CA ARG A 53 15.35 -2.15 4.33
C ARG A 53 16.34 -3.22 4.78
N ASN A 54 16.14 -3.78 5.97
CA ASN A 54 17.02 -4.82 6.50
C ASN A 54 16.98 -6.10 5.65
N HIS A 55 15.79 -6.49 5.19
CA HIS A 55 15.60 -7.63 4.31
C HIS A 55 16.28 -7.42 2.96
N LEU A 56 16.09 -6.25 2.34
CA LEU A 56 16.72 -5.91 1.05
C LEU A 56 18.26 -5.96 1.14
N LYS A 57 18.84 -5.42 2.22
CA LYS A 57 20.31 -5.39 2.41
C LYS A 57 20.92 -6.79 2.53
N HIS A 58 20.30 -7.67 3.31
CA HIS A 58 20.91 -8.95 3.70
C HIS A 58 20.47 -10.15 2.86
N ASN A 59 19.36 -10.06 2.14
CA ASN A 59 18.91 -11.17 1.29
C ASN A 59 19.77 -11.27 0.01
N PRO A 60 20.51 -12.39 -0.21
CA PRO A 60 21.36 -12.55 -1.39
C PRO A 60 20.59 -12.57 -2.72
N ASN A 61 19.28 -12.85 -2.69
CA ASN A 61 18.41 -12.83 -3.86
C ASN A 61 17.85 -11.44 -4.20
N MET A 62 18.20 -10.40 -3.42
CA MET A 62 17.72 -9.02 -3.59
C MET A 62 18.85 -8.04 -3.93
N LYS A 63 19.99 -8.53 -4.42
CA LYS A 63 21.19 -7.70 -4.69
C LYS A 63 20.89 -6.52 -5.62
N ASP A 64 20.11 -6.76 -6.66
CA ASP A 64 19.64 -5.77 -7.64
C ASP A 64 18.62 -4.80 -7.05
N LYS A 65 17.94 -5.17 -5.95
CA LYS A 65 16.84 -4.41 -5.33
C LYS A 65 17.22 -3.68 -4.04
N ARG A 66 18.50 -3.70 -3.67
CA ARG A 66 19.00 -3.03 -2.45
C ARG A 66 18.71 -1.53 -2.42
N HIS A 67 18.63 -0.91 -3.61
CA HIS A 67 18.43 0.51 -3.80
C HIS A 67 16.95 0.94 -3.81
N LEU A 68 15.99 0.01 -3.70
CA LEU A 68 14.55 0.32 -3.80
C LEU A 68 14.05 1.33 -2.76
N CYS A 69 14.78 1.47 -1.65
CA CYS A 69 14.44 2.38 -0.56
C CYS A 69 15.45 3.52 -0.43
N ASP A 70 16.28 3.78 -1.44
CA ASP A 70 17.21 4.92 -1.40
C ASP A 70 16.41 6.23 -1.55
N GLY A 71 16.70 7.23 -0.70
CA GLY A 71 15.98 8.51 -0.67
C GLY A 71 14.59 8.50 -0.03
N VAL A 72 14.14 7.36 0.53
CA VAL A 72 12.84 7.27 1.22
C VAL A 72 13.01 7.55 2.72
N GLY A 73 12.55 8.72 3.20
CA GLY A 73 12.53 9.05 4.63
C GLY A 73 13.90 9.38 5.23
N ASP A 74 14.72 10.14 4.49
CA ASP A 74 15.88 10.87 5.03
C ASP A 74 15.45 12.22 5.63
#